data_AF-A0A6P2JZE9-F1
#
_entry.id   AF-A0A6P2JZE9-F1
#
_cell.length_a   1.000
_cell.length_b   1.000
_cell.length_c   1.000
_cell.angle_alpha   90.00
_cell.angle_beta   90.00
_cell.angle_gamma   90.00
#
_symmetry.space_group_name_H-M   'P 1'
#
loop_
_entity.id
_entity.type
_entity.pdbx_description
1 polymer ?
#
loop_
_entity_poly.entity_id
_entity_poly.type
_entity_poly.pdbx_seq_one_letter_code
_entity_poly.pdbx_strand_id
1 'polypeptide(L)' 'MKIRSVSLAVLATMSAVLMSACVVEPARPPQPAPVVEVAPPPPAPGYRWAKGHYRWAGNHWAWVPGHWVAVY' A
#
# COMPACT_ATOMS: atom_id res chain seq x y z
N MET A 1 -20.32 -34.19 32.79
CA MET A 1 -19.65 -34.46 31.49
C MET A 1 -20.10 -33.52 30.37
N LYS A 2 -21.40 -33.19 30.22
CA LYS A 2 -21.92 -32.23 29.22
C LYS A 2 -21.24 -30.84 29.19
N ILE A 3 -20.94 -30.24 30.34
CA ILE A 3 -20.36 -28.88 30.43
C ILE A 3 -18.94 -28.82 29.82
N ARG A 4 -18.11 -29.84 30.04
CA ARG A 4 -16.75 -29.92 29.47
C ARG A 4 -16.79 -30.05 27.94
N SER A 5 -17.76 -30.80 27.42
CA SER A 5 -17.98 -30.98 25.99
C SER A 5 -18.40 -29.67 25.30
N VAL A 6 -19.26 -28.88 25.96
CA VAL A 6 -19.67 -27.56 25.46
C VAL A 6 -18.50 -26.58 25.44
N SER A 7 -17.68 -26.54 26.51
CA SER A 7 -16.49 -25.68 26.57
C SER A 7 -15.47 -26.00 25.47
N LEU A 8 -15.26 -27.29 25.18
CA LEU A 8 -14.33 -27.71 24.12
C LEU A 8 -14.85 -27.29 22.73
N ALA A 9 -16.15 -27.42 22.49
CA ALA A 9 -16.77 -27.05 21.22
C ALA A 9 -16.68 -25.53 20.97
N VAL A 10 -16.92 -24.72 22.00
CA VAL A 10 -16.81 -23.25 21.92
C VAL A 10 -15.37 -22.81 21.67
N LEU A 11 -14.40 -23.42 22.36
CA LEU A 11 -12.99 -23.10 22.16
C LEU A 11 -12.51 -23.47 20.75
N ALA A 12 -12.96 -24.62 20.23
CA ALA A 12 -12.62 -25.06 18.87
C ALA A 12 -13.21 -24.13 17.80
N THR A 13 -14.45 -23.66 17.97
CA THR A 13 -15.07 -22.72 17.03
C THR A 13 -14.40 -21.34 17.06
N MET A 14 -14.05 -20.83 18.25
CA MET A 14 -13.30 -19.57 18.37
C MET A 14 -11.94 -19.63 17.67
N SER A 15 -11.18 -20.72 17.88
CA SER A 15 -9.87 -20.90 17.22
C SER A 15 -9.98 -20.95 15.70
N ALA A 16 -11.03 -21.57 15.15
CA ALA A 16 -11.25 -21.62 13.70
C ALA A 16 -11.55 -20.23 13.10
N VAL A 17 -12.34 -19.41 13.80
CA VAL A 17 -12.65 -18.03 13.35
C VAL A 17 -11.39 -17.17 13.29
N LEU A 18 -10.47 -17.32 14.26
CA LEU A 18 -9.22 -16.55 14.28
C LEU A 18 -8.28 -16.88 13.11
N MET A 19 -8.37 -18.08 12.53
CA MET A 19 -7.55 -18.49 11.38
C MET A 19 -8.15 -18.11 10.01
N SER A 20 -9.30 -17.42 9.98
CA SER A 20 -10.08 -17.22 8.75
C SER A 20 -9.77 -15.94 7.96
N ALA A 21 -8.65 -15.24 8.21
CA ALA A 21 -8.39 -13.94 7.57
C ALA A 21 -7.04 -13.87 6.83
N CYS A 22 -6.99 -14.48 5.64
CA CYS A 22 -6.04 -14.10 4.60
C CYS A 22 -6.82 -13.38 3.49
N VAL A 23 -7.26 -12.15 3.74
CA VAL A 23 -7.76 -11.29 2.66
C VAL A 23 -6.53 -10.81 1.88
N VAL A 24 -6.27 -11.46 0.75
CA VAL A 24 -5.28 -10.99 -0.22
C VAL A 24 -5.94 -9.88 -1.04
N GLU A 25 -5.40 -8.68 -0.97
CA GLU A 25 -5.84 -7.57 -1.82
C GLU A 25 -5.84 -8.04 -3.28
N PRO A 26 -6.92 -7.80 -4.07
CA PRO A 26 -6.92 -8.12 -5.49
C PRO A 26 -5.67 -7.57 -6.18
N ALA A 27 -5.09 -8.36 -7.08
CA ALA A 27 -3.91 -7.93 -7.82
C ALA A 27 -4.19 -6.59 -8.52
N ARG A 28 -3.38 -5.57 -8.22
CA ARG A 28 -3.52 -4.25 -8.83
C ARG A 28 -3.27 -4.36 -10.33
N PRO A 29 -4.01 -3.62 -11.19
CA PRO A 29 -3.71 -3.54 -12.61
C PRO A 29 -2.28 -3.01 -12.82
N PRO A 30 -1.64 -3.36 -13.95
CA PRO A 30 -0.29 -2.87 -14.25
C PRO A 30 -0.25 -1.34 -14.23
N GLN A 31 0.85 -0.79 -13.74
CA GLN A 31 1.06 0.64 -13.72
C GLN A 31 1.08 1.18 -15.16
N PRO A 32 0.45 2.33 -15.44
CA PRO A 32 0.57 2.99 -16.73
C PRO A 32 2.02 3.39 -17.01
N ALA A 33 2.31 3.72 -18.28
CA ALA A 33 3.61 4.25 -18.66
C ALA A 33 4.01 5.44 -17.75
N PRO A 34 5.27 5.50 -17.27
CA PRO A 34 5.77 6.64 -16.52
C PRO A 34 5.51 7.95 -17.28
N VAL A 35 4.91 8.93 -16.61
CA VAL A 35 4.83 10.27 -17.18
C VAL A 35 6.25 10.83 -17.21
N VAL A 36 6.70 11.23 -18.39
CA VAL A 36 8.02 11.84 -18.56
C VAL A 36 7.91 13.31 -18.17
N GLU A 37 8.38 13.63 -16.97
CA GLU A 37 8.48 15.02 -16.51
C GLU A 37 9.83 15.62 -16.90
N VAL A 38 9.78 16.74 -17.60
CA VAL A 38 10.95 17.60 -17.79
C VAL A 38 11.11 18.44 -16.52
N ALA A 39 12.21 18.23 -15.80
CA ALA A 39 12.51 19.03 -14.62
C ALA A 39 12.71 20.50 -15.06
N PRO A 40 12.05 21.47 -14.41
CA PRO A 40 12.36 22.89 -14.61
C PRO A 40 13.79 23.20 -14.14
N PRO A 41 14.31 24.43 -14.27
CA PRO A 41 15.59 24.80 -13.68
C PRO A 41 15.59 24.63 -12.13
N PRO A 42 16.72 24.23 -11.52
CA PRO A 42 16.82 24.14 -10.06
C PRO A 42 16.68 25.51 -9.40
N PRO A 43 16.00 25.58 -8.23
CA PRO A 43 15.78 26.85 -7.54
C PRO A 43 17.07 27.43 -6.95
N ALA A 44 18.01 26.59 -6.51
CA ALA A 44 19.33 26.97 -6.01
C ALA A 44 20.31 25.78 -6.08
N PRO A 45 21.62 26.00 -5.88
CA PRO A 45 22.57 24.92 -5.66
C PRO A 45 22.16 24.03 -4.48
N GLY A 46 22.49 22.75 -4.53
CA GLY A 46 22.14 21.78 -3.48
C GLY A 46 20.73 21.18 -3.59
N TYR A 47 19.96 21.50 -4.63
CA TYR A 47 18.68 20.84 -4.88
C TYR A 47 18.83 19.66 -5.85
N ARG A 48 18.14 18.55 -5.56
CA ARG A 48 18.02 17.39 -6.45
C ARG A 48 16.57 17.21 -6.86
N TRP A 49 16.34 16.92 -8.14
CA TRP A 49 15.02 16.63 -8.66
C TRP A 49 14.59 15.24 -8.20
N ALA A 50 13.51 15.16 -7.41
CA ALA A 50 12.81 13.93 -7.14
C ALA A 50 11.80 13.69 -8.25
N LYS A 51 12.01 12.65 -9.07
CA LYS A 51 11.10 12.28 -10.16
C LYS A 51 9.70 11.96 -9.61
N GLY A 52 8.66 12.36 -10.34
CA GLY A 52 7.29 11.93 -10.03
C GLY A 52 7.14 10.41 -10.09
N HIS A 53 6.10 9.91 -9.43
CA HIS A 53 5.82 8.48 -9.34
C HIS A 53 4.32 8.24 -9.25
N TYR A 54 3.88 7.02 -9.58
CA TYR A 54 2.51 6.63 -9.35
C TYR A 54 2.30 6.16 -7.91
N ARG A 55 1.22 6.63 -7.30
CA ARG A 55 0.71 6.15 -6.02
C ARG A 55 -0.62 5.43 -6.25
N TRP A 56 -0.82 4.28 -5.61
CA TRP A 56 -2.12 3.63 -5.60
C TRP A 56 -3.03 4.32 -4.58
N ALA A 57 -4.14 4.89 -5.04
CA ALA A 57 -5.12 5.57 -4.20
C ALA A 57 -6.51 5.37 -4.78
N GLY A 58 -7.53 5.13 -3.95
CA GLY A 58 -8.91 5.03 -4.40
C GLY A 58 -9.13 4.06 -5.57
N ASN A 59 -8.51 2.88 -5.52
CA ASN A 59 -8.58 1.83 -6.54
C ASN A 59 -8.07 2.23 -7.94
N HIS A 60 -7.18 3.22 -8.05
CA HIS A 60 -6.53 3.58 -9.30
C HIS A 60 -5.08 4.05 -9.08
N TRP A 61 -4.33 4.13 -10.18
CA TRP A 61 -3.01 4.75 -10.20
C TRP A 61 -3.14 6.27 -10.33
N ALA A 62 -2.74 6.99 -9.29
CA ALA A 62 -2.67 8.45 -9.28
C ALA A 62 -1.23 8.92 -9.51
N TRP A 63 -1.00 9.80 -10.48
CA TRP A 63 0.31 10.41 -10.69
C TRP A 63 0.62 11.43 -9.59
N VAL A 64 1.79 11.32 -9.00
CA VAL A 64 2.35 12.30 -8.05
C VAL A 64 3.47 13.05 -8.77
N PRO A 65 3.32 14.36 -9.03
CA PRO A 65 4.35 15.14 -9.72
C PRO A 65 5.68 15.17 -8.98
N GLY A 66 6.75 15.25 -9.75
CA GLY A 66 8.10 15.47 -9.23
C GLY A 66 8.25 16.84 -8.57
N HIS A 67 9.24 16.95 -7.69
CA HIS A 67 9.54 18.19 -6.98
C HIS A 67 11.03 18.31 -6.63
N TRP A 68 11.45 19.53 -6.29
CA TRP A 68 12.79 19.81 -5.82
C TRP A 68 12.96 19.46 -4.35
N VAL A 69 14.00 18.68 -4.03
CA VAL A 69 14.37 18.32 -2.66
C VAL A 69 15.73 18.93 -2.33
N ALA A 70 15.83 19.59 -1.18
CA ALA A 70 17.09 20.14 -0.69
C ALA A 70 18.00 19.00 -0.20
N VAL A 71 19.26 19.03 -0.64
CA VAL A 71 20.32 18.07 -0.31
C VAL A 71 21.48 18.89 0.26
N TYR A 72 21.34 19.29 1.52
CA TYR A 72 22.36 20.03 2.27
C TYR A 72 23.15 19.09 3.18
#